data_AF-A0A9W6BTY5-F1
#
_entry.id   AF-A0A9W6BTY5-F1
#
_cell.length_a   1.000
_cell.length_b   1.000
_cell.length_c   1.000
_cell.angle_alpha   90.00
_cell.angle_beta   90.00
_cell.angle_gamma   90.00
#
_symmetry.space_group_name_H-M   'P 1'
#
loop_
_entity.id
_entity.type
_entity.pdbx_description
1 polymer ?
#
loop_
_entity_poly.entity_id
_entity_poly.type
_entity_poly.pdbx_seq_one_letter_code
_entity_poly.pdbx_strand_id
1 'polypeptide(L)'
;MCACMTKEALLEICKQNQLYRTPSLNDKLYCNFKGFSHIACLDDYVNLKALFLEGNVLESLEGLPPLKELKCLYVQQNCIHKISGLEAVENLDTLNISNNHLTSLEGLSCCKSLSTLIAAHNHLATLDSVAHLAECTALQTLDLQNNELSDPAILDVLKQIPDLRCLYLKGNPVVSNIRNYRKVVITSIPTLTYLDDRPVFDNERKVAEAWLAGGLDAERAMRNKLKEEEDERNRKNHEFMMQMRAQGWRERRKRLGLPEGDTDPALDNLSDGEYEFEEDPPELVEARQRLAAYTARPGEEEPAELSGQRQQLASEGKGISEGQWRSGAEDDARVYLESVKAAQAELNVAAVSSERDQDPVGRASKAEGAGADIAATSGGHMEAGEVDLSELD
;
A
#
# COMPACT_ATOMS: atom_id res chain seq x y z
N MET A 1 35.07 19.47 7.62
CA MET A 1 34.87 20.91 7.36
C MET A 1 33.48 21.04 6.77
N CYS A 2 32.60 21.85 7.37
CA CYS A 2 31.31 22.16 6.75
C CYS A 2 31.56 23.01 5.49
N ALA A 3 30.77 22.81 4.44
CA ALA A 3 30.89 23.63 3.25
C ALA A 3 30.18 24.97 3.46
N CYS A 4 30.81 26.07 3.04
CA CYS A 4 30.15 27.37 3.01
C CYS A 4 29.51 27.59 1.63
N MET A 5 28.30 28.13 1.59
CA MET A 5 27.62 28.43 0.33
C MET A 5 28.14 29.77 -0.24
N THR A 6 29.17 29.69 -1.11
CA THR A 6 29.78 30.85 -1.77
C THR A 6 29.27 31.03 -3.22
N LYS A 7 29.49 32.21 -3.80
CA LYS A 7 29.10 32.47 -5.20
C LYS A 7 29.80 31.53 -6.18
N GLU A 8 31.06 31.17 -5.92
CA GLU A 8 31.85 30.25 -6.74
C GLU A 8 31.29 28.82 -6.66
N ALA A 9 30.93 28.36 -5.44
CA ALA A 9 30.29 27.06 -5.24
C ALA A 9 28.93 27.00 -5.96
N LEU A 10 28.11 28.04 -5.85
CA LEU A 10 26.82 28.13 -6.55
C LEU A 10 26.98 28.16 -8.08
N LEU A 11 28.00 28.86 -8.61
CA LEU A 11 28.30 28.86 -10.04
C LEU A 11 28.76 27.48 -10.57
N GLU A 12 29.57 26.75 -9.80
CA GLU A 12 29.96 25.39 -10.17
C GLU A 12 28.79 24.41 -10.05
N ILE A 13 27.91 24.56 -9.06
CA ILE A 13 26.64 23.83 -8.96
C ILE A 13 25.74 24.12 -10.16
N CYS A 14 25.63 25.38 -10.59
CA CYS A 14 24.88 25.73 -11.80
C CYS A 14 25.49 25.05 -13.03
N LYS A 15 26.82 25.07 -13.18
CA LYS A 15 27.53 24.40 -14.27
C LYS A 15 27.34 22.87 -14.27
N GLN A 16 27.37 22.23 -13.11
CA GLN A 16 27.13 20.79 -12.95
C GLN A 16 25.70 20.40 -13.36
N ASN A 17 24.71 21.23 -12.99
CA ASN A 17 23.29 20.99 -13.28
C ASN A 17 22.81 21.63 -14.60
N GLN A 18 23.73 22.07 -15.47
CA GLN A 18 23.43 22.70 -16.77
C GLN A 18 22.52 23.96 -16.69
N LEU A 19 22.55 24.66 -15.55
CA LEU A 19 21.83 25.89 -15.29
C LEU A 19 22.57 27.13 -15.86
N TYR A 20 21.88 28.27 -15.92
CA TYR A 20 22.48 29.53 -16.37
C TYR A 20 23.56 30.01 -15.40
N ARG A 21 24.68 30.50 -15.94
CA ARG A 21 25.72 31.19 -15.15
C ARG A 21 25.25 32.52 -14.56
N THR A 22 24.17 33.10 -15.10
CA THR A 22 23.55 34.34 -14.61
C THR A 22 22.47 33.96 -13.60
N PRO A 23 22.64 34.26 -12.29
CA PRO A 23 21.73 33.79 -11.23
C PRO A 23 20.26 34.11 -11.46
N SER A 24 19.95 35.32 -11.92
CA SER A 24 18.59 35.83 -12.14
C SER A 24 17.83 35.17 -13.30
N LEU A 25 18.49 34.34 -14.13
CA LEU A 25 17.83 33.55 -15.18
C LEU A 25 17.40 32.16 -14.71
N ASN A 26 17.82 31.73 -13.52
CA ASN A 26 17.46 30.42 -12.97
C ASN A 26 16.16 30.51 -12.15
N ASP A 27 15.15 29.75 -12.55
CA ASP A 27 13.92 29.54 -11.78
C ASP A 27 14.03 28.38 -10.77
N LYS A 28 15.07 27.53 -10.91
CA LYS A 28 15.35 26.40 -10.02
C LYS A 28 16.83 26.34 -9.66
N LEU A 29 17.15 25.93 -8.43
CA LEU A 29 18.52 25.80 -7.94
C LEU A 29 18.69 24.53 -7.10
N TYR A 30 19.61 23.67 -7.51
CA TYR A 30 19.83 22.33 -6.96
C TYR A 30 21.09 22.27 -6.07
N CYS A 31 20.94 22.62 -4.80
CA CYS A 31 22.02 22.65 -3.79
C CYS A 31 22.04 21.41 -2.88
N ASN A 32 21.51 20.28 -3.35
CA ASN A 32 21.41 19.05 -2.57
C ASN A 32 22.79 18.39 -2.35
N PHE A 33 22.95 17.74 -1.19
CA PHE A 33 24.10 16.90 -0.84
C PHE A 33 25.47 17.62 -0.97
N LYS A 34 25.54 18.89 -0.55
CA LYS A 34 26.78 19.70 -0.61
C LYS A 34 27.45 19.88 0.75
N GLY A 35 26.80 19.46 1.84
CA GLY A 35 27.29 19.64 3.20
C GLY A 35 27.29 21.11 3.65
N PHE A 36 26.36 21.92 3.12
CA PHE A 36 26.21 23.32 3.52
C PHE A 36 25.68 23.41 4.95
N SER A 37 26.28 24.27 5.79
CA SER A 37 25.80 24.51 7.16
C SER A 37 24.89 25.73 7.27
N HIS A 38 25.06 26.74 6.42
CA HIS A 38 24.30 27.99 6.44
C HIS A 38 23.92 28.42 5.01
N ILE A 39 22.77 29.08 4.88
CA ILE A 39 22.30 29.65 3.61
C ILE A 39 22.95 31.03 3.44
N ALA A 40 23.59 31.26 2.28
CA ALA A 40 24.20 32.54 1.92
C ALA A 40 24.30 32.69 0.39
N CYS A 41 24.61 33.91 -0.08
CA CYS A 41 24.91 34.21 -1.49
C CYS A 41 23.75 33.99 -2.49
N LEU A 42 22.49 33.99 -2.04
CA LEU A 42 21.31 33.81 -2.89
C LEU A 42 20.71 35.13 -3.43
N ASP A 43 21.26 36.29 -3.07
CA ASP A 43 20.68 37.62 -3.33
C ASP A 43 20.44 37.90 -4.82
N ASP A 44 21.30 37.36 -5.69
CA ASP A 44 21.21 37.56 -7.15
C ASP A 44 20.14 36.66 -7.82
N TYR A 45 19.58 35.67 -7.11
CA TYR A 45 18.61 34.68 -7.63
C TYR A 45 17.15 35.18 -7.51
N VAL A 46 16.90 36.43 -7.88
CA VAL A 46 15.62 37.14 -7.62
C VAL A 46 14.36 36.47 -8.21
N ASN A 47 14.51 35.63 -9.24
CA ASN A 47 13.41 34.94 -9.94
C ASN A 47 13.27 33.45 -9.55
N LEU A 48 13.95 33.02 -8.48
CA LEU A 48 13.96 31.62 -8.06
C LEU A 48 12.59 31.18 -7.55
N LYS A 49 12.05 30.12 -8.15
CA LYS A 49 10.73 29.53 -7.83
C LYS A 49 10.83 28.24 -7.03
N ALA A 50 11.90 27.46 -7.23
CA ALA A 50 12.16 26.25 -6.45
C ALA A 50 13.62 26.19 -5.98
N LEU A 51 13.81 26.00 -4.67
CA LEU A 51 15.11 25.84 -4.02
C LEU A 51 15.19 24.45 -3.39
N PHE A 52 16.21 23.68 -3.80
CA PHE A 52 16.48 22.36 -3.27
C PHE A 52 17.79 22.42 -2.44
N LEU A 53 17.69 22.06 -1.17
CA LEU A 53 18.72 22.10 -0.13
C LEU A 53 18.75 20.78 0.67
N GLU A 54 18.29 19.68 0.06
CA GLU A 54 18.21 18.36 0.68
C GLU A 54 19.59 17.80 1.05
N GLY A 55 19.69 17.07 2.17
CA GLY A 55 20.89 16.32 2.52
C GLY A 55 22.09 17.22 2.84
N ASN A 56 21.86 18.34 3.52
CA ASN A 56 22.88 19.27 3.98
C ASN A 56 22.97 19.21 5.53
N VAL A 57 23.68 20.16 6.15
CA VAL A 57 23.86 20.25 7.60
C VAL A 57 23.30 21.58 8.10
N LEU A 58 22.15 21.99 7.55
CA LEU A 58 21.49 23.25 7.93
C LEU A 58 20.85 23.11 9.31
N GLU A 59 21.18 24.02 10.22
CA GLU A 59 20.57 24.12 11.56
C GLU A 59 19.38 25.10 11.60
N SER A 60 19.33 26.04 10.65
CA SER A 60 18.25 27.03 10.46
C SER A 60 18.09 27.39 8.98
N LEU A 61 17.00 28.12 8.65
CA LEU A 61 16.78 28.69 7.30
C LEU A 61 17.13 30.19 7.24
N GLU A 62 17.88 30.69 8.22
CA GLU A 62 18.38 32.06 8.22
C GLU A 62 19.40 32.27 7.09
N GLY A 63 19.41 33.49 6.53
CA GLY A 63 20.19 33.82 5.34
C GLY A 63 19.47 33.60 4.01
N LEU A 64 18.20 33.19 4.02
CA LEU A 64 17.30 33.36 2.86
C LEU A 64 17.06 34.86 2.60
N PRO A 65 17.40 35.39 1.41
CA PRO A 65 17.04 36.75 1.01
C PRO A 65 15.53 36.83 0.66
N PRO A 66 14.97 38.02 0.41
CA PRO A 66 13.56 38.20 0.02
C PRO A 66 13.26 37.68 -1.39
N LEU A 67 13.16 36.36 -1.52
CA LEU A 67 12.87 35.62 -2.76
C LEU A 67 11.36 35.60 -3.02
N LYS A 68 10.83 36.72 -3.53
CA LYS A 68 9.38 36.94 -3.74
C LYS A 68 8.70 35.95 -4.69
N GLU A 69 9.46 35.33 -5.60
CA GLU A 69 8.95 34.33 -6.55
C GLU A 69 9.05 32.88 -6.03
N LEU A 70 9.65 32.66 -4.84
CA LEU A 70 9.89 31.32 -4.31
C LEU A 70 8.57 30.66 -3.88
N LYS A 71 8.26 29.53 -4.50
CA LYS A 71 7.05 28.74 -4.24
C LYS A 71 7.35 27.40 -3.59
N CYS A 72 8.48 26.78 -3.93
CA CYS A 72 8.84 25.46 -3.43
C CYS A 72 10.19 25.49 -2.71
N LEU A 73 10.21 25.06 -1.44
CA LEU A 73 11.42 24.94 -0.64
C LEU A 73 11.55 23.50 -0.12
N TYR A 74 12.64 22.84 -0.52
CA TYR A 74 12.94 21.46 -0.16
C TYR A 74 14.20 21.44 0.70
N VAL A 75 14.02 21.22 2.01
CA VAL A 75 15.07 21.26 3.06
C VAL A 75 15.07 19.98 3.89
N GLN A 76 14.56 18.88 3.32
CA GLN A 76 14.55 17.58 4.00
C GLN A 76 15.97 17.02 4.23
N GLN A 77 16.13 16.14 5.21
CA GLN A 77 17.43 15.56 5.59
C GLN A 77 18.45 16.65 5.96
N ASN A 78 18.12 17.44 6.97
CA ASN A 78 18.99 18.47 7.56
C ASN A 78 18.94 18.36 9.10
N CYS A 79 19.56 19.32 9.81
CA CYS A 79 19.64 19.35 11.27
C CYS A 79 18.79 20.48 11.87
N ILE A 80 17.67 20.84 11.23
CA ILE A 80 16.88 22.02 11.63
C ILE A 80 16.08 21.70 12.90
N HIS A 81 16.26 22.52 13.93
CA HIS A 81 15.59 22.37 15.23
C HIS A 81 14.37 23.29 15.43
N LYS A 82 14.36 24.45 14.77
CA LYS A 82 13.24 25.41 14.78
C LYS A 82 13.11 26.07 13.40
N ILE A 83 11.89 26.39 13.02
CA ILE A 83 11.61 27.14 11.79
C ILE A 83 11.85 28.64 12.05
N SER A 84 13.00 29.15 11.59
CA SER A 84 13.32 30.59 11.54
C SER A 84 13.82 30.97 10.14
N GLY A 85 13.72 32.25 9.76
CA GLY A 85 14.18 32.75 8.44
C GLY A 85 13.18 32.65 7.28
N LEU A 86 11.97 32.11 7.49
CA LEU A 86 10.91 32.08 6.46
C LEU A 86 10.19 33.43 6.25
N GLU A 87 10.43 34.41 7.12
CA GLU A 87 9.81 35.75 7.10
C GLU A 87 9.99 36.49 5.75
N ALA A 88 11.07 36.17 5.02
CA ALA A 88 11.41 36.78 3.74
C ALA A 88 10.71 36.13 2.51
N VAL A 89 10.02 35.00 2.68
CA VAL A 89 9.45 34.16 1.61
C VAL A 89 7.92 33.98 1.74
N GLU A 90 7.20 35.09 1.84
CA GLU A 90 5.74 35.17 2.05
C GLU A 90 4.88 34.38 1.03
N ASN A 91 5.39 34.15 -0.18
CA ASN A 91 4.71 33.49 -1.30
C ASN A 91 4.98 31.96 -1.39
N LEU A 92 5.59 31.38 -0.36
CA LEU A 92 5.87 29.94 -0.31
C LEU A 92 4.57 29.14 -0.32
N ASP A 93 4.46 28.19 -1.24
CA ASP A 93 3.30 27.33 -1.50
C ASP A 93 3.54 25.90 -1.01
N THR A 94 4.76 25.39 -1.19
CA THR A 94 5.18 24.03 -0.84
C THR A 94 6.46 24.07 0.00
N LEU A 95 6.40 23.52 1.22
CA LEU A 95 7.55 23.34 2.11
C LEU A 95 7.73 21.87 2.47
N ASN A 96 8.90 21.30 2.15
CA ASN A 96 9.33 20.01 2.68
C ASN A 96 10.48 20.21 3.67
N ILE A 97 10.20 19.90 4.94
CA ILE A 97 11.13 19.94 6.07
C ILE A 97 11.14 18.60 6.82
N SER A 98 10.85 17.51 6.10
CA SER A 98 10.92 16.15 6.64
C SER A 98 12.34 15.73 7.02
N ASN A 99 12.49 14.73 7.89
CA ASN A 99 13.80 14.22 8.33
C ASN A 99 14.69 15.36 8.87
N ASN A 100 14.18 16.04 9.90
CA ASN A 100 14.85 17.11 10.64
C ASN A 100 14.63 16.86 12.15
N HIS A 101 14.99 17.82 12.99
CA HIS A 101 14.88 17.71 14.45
C HIS A 101 13.91 18.73 15.05
N LEU A 102 12.83 19.05 14.32
CA LEU A 102 11.82 20.01 14.77
C LEU A 102 11.03 19.46 15.97
N THR A 103 10.92 20.28 17.02
CA THR A 103 10.05 20.03 18.18
C THR A 103 8.81 20.92 18.19
N SER A 104 8.72 21.89 17.28
CA SER A 104 7.58 22.78 17.07
C SER A 104 7.55 23.32 15.64
N LEU A 105 6.34 23.59 15.13
CA LEU A 105 6.05 24.27 13.87
C LEU A 105 5.81 25.79 14.04
N GLU A 106 6.16 26.35 15.19
CA GLU A 106 6.29 27.80 15.40
C GLU A 106 7.19 28.41 14.33
N GLY A 107 6.72 29.50 13.68
CA GLY A 107 7.43 30.21 12.60
C GLY A 107 6.72 30.13 11.24
N LEU A 108 5.77 29.20 11.05
CA LEU A 108 5.01 29.07 9.80
C LEU A 108 3.97 30.19 9.55
N SER A 109 3.62 30.98 10.56
CA SER A 109 2.58 32.04 10.49
C SER A 109 2.86 33.14 9.47
N CYS A 110 4.11 33.30 9.03
CA CYS A 110 4.49 34.18 7.93
C CYS A 110 4.08 33.65 6.53
N CYS A 111 4.04 32.33 6.35
CA CYS A 111 3.80 31.66 5.07
C CYS A 111 2.29 31.50 4.78
N LYS A 112 1.57 32.62 4.63
CA LYS A 112 0.10 32.64 4.45
C LYS A 112 -0.39 31.92 3.18
N SER A 113 0.49 31.75 2.19
CA SER A 113 0.22 31.09 0.91
C SER A 113 0.48 29.58 0.92
N LEU A 114 0.93 29.01 2.06
CA LEU A 114 1.37 27.62 2.14
C LEU A 114 0.22 26.64 1.95
N SER A 115 0.23 25.93 0.82
CA SER A 115 -0.74 24.89 0.44
C SER A 115 -0.29 23.49 0.88
N THR A 116 1.01 23.21 0.79
CA THR A 116 1.58 21.89 1.09
C THR A 116 2.70 21.97 2.12
N LEU A 117 2.53 21.29 3.25
CA LEU A 117 3.55 21.11 4.29
C LEU A 117 3.86 19.64 4.47
N ILE A 118 5.14 19.28 4.32
CA ILE A 118 5.68 17.95 4.60
C ILE A 118 6.68 18.07 5.74
N ALA A 119 6.30 17.64 6.93
CA ALA A 119 7.12 17.66 8.15
C ALA A 119 7.25 16.27 8.80
N ALA A 120 7.12 15.21 7.99
CA ALA A 120 7.32 13.83 8.43
C ALA A 120 8.73 13.58 9.01
N HIS A 121 8.90 12.60 9.90
CA HIS A 121 10.19 12.28 10.54
C HIS A 121 10.81 13.50 11.24
N ASN A 122 10.09 14.00 12.26
CA ASN A 122 10.52 15.05 13.19
C ASN A 122 10.11 14.63 14.63
N HIS A 123 10.33 15.50 15.63
CA HIS A 123 10.08 15.24 17.05
C HIS A 123 8.88 16.06 17.59
N LEU A 124 7.82 16.22 16.77
CA LEU A 124 6.59 16.91 17.20
C LEU A 124 5.80 16.00 18.15
N ALA A 125 5.66 16.39 19.42
CA ALA A 125 5.06 15.54 20.47
C ALA A 125 3.77 16.11 21.09
N THR A 126 3.65 17.44 21.20
CA THR A 126 2.59 18.13 21.96
C THR A 126 1.59 18.86 21.07
N LEU A 127 0.42 19.21 21.59
CA LEU A 127 -0.55 20.06 20.86
C LEU A 127 0.04 21.44 20.51
N ASP A 128 0.81 22.03 21.44
CA ASP A 128 1.47 23.33 21.23
C ASP A 128 2.47 23.30 20.07
N SER A 129 3.14 22.15 19.83
CA SER A 129 4.08 21.97 18.72
C SER A 129 3.45 22.13 17.33
N VAL A 130 2.13 22.05 17.24
CA VAL A 130 1.35 22.03 15.99
C VAL A 130 0.21 23.06 15.98
N ALA A 131 0.01 23.80 17.07
CA ALA A 131 -1.05 24.81 17.21
C ALA A 131 -1.03 25.89 16.10
N HIS A 132 0.17 26.30 15.67
CA HIS A 132 0.37 27.28 14.59
C HIS A 132 -0.13 26.83 13.21
N LEU A 133 -0.46 25.55 13.01
CA LEU A 133 -1.13 25.08 11.79
C LEU A 133 -2.50 25.74 11.59
N ALA A 134 -3.19 26.14 12.66
CA ALA A 134 -4.46 26.86 12.58
C ALA A 134 -4.33 28.25 11.93
N GLU A 135 -3.12 28.85 11.92
CA GLU A 135 -2.85 30.12 11.23
C GLU A 135 -2.63 29.93 9.73
N CYS A 136 -2.33 28.69 9.27
CA CYS A 136 -2.04 28.34 7.89
C CYS A 136 -3.32 28.15 7.06
N THR A 137 -4.10 29.22 6.88
CA THR A 137 -5.43 29.18 6.26
C THR A 137 -5.51 28.63 4.83
N ALA A 138 -4.40 28.61 4.08
CA ALA A 138 -4.32 28.07 2.72
C ALA A 138 -3.95 26.58 2.64
N LEU A 139 -3.69 25.93 3.78
CA LEU A 139 -3.10 24.59 3.83
C LEU A 139 -4.10 23.50 3.39
N GLN A 140 -3.73 22.76 2.36
CA GLN A 140 -4.53 21.68 1.75
C GLN A 140 -3.91 20.31 1.96
N THR A 141 -2.58 20.20 1.94
CA THR A 141 -1.85 18.95 2.14
C THR A 141 -0.92 19.06 3.33
N LEU A 142 -1.11 18.17 4.30
CA LEU A 142 -0.33 18.12 5.53
C LEU A 142 0.17 16.69 5.77
N ASP A 143 1.49 16.53 5.79
CA ASP A 143 2.15 15.31 6.19
C ASP A 143 2.94 15.51 7.49
N LEU A 144 2.52 14.80 8.53
CA LEU A 144 3.12 14.75 9.86
C LEU A 144 3.56 13.33 10.24
N GLN A 145 3.76 12.42 9.26
CA GLN A 145 4.10 11.03 9.54
C GLN A 145 5.36 10.86 10.41
N ASN A 146 5.43 9.77 11.17
CA ASN A 146 6.60 9.40 11.97
C ASN A 146 7.09 10.55 12.89
N ASN A 147 6.14 11.19 13.58
CA ASN A 147 6.36 12.12 14.68
C ASN A 147 5.90 11.47 16.00
N GLU A 148 5.97 12.21 17.12
CA GLU A 148 5.71 11.72 18.46
C GLU A 148 4.32 12.12 19.00
N LEU A 149 3.42 12.59 18.12
CA LEU A 149 2.10 13.10 18.49
C LEU A 149 1.23 12.00 19.11
N SER A 150 0.82 12.18 20.37
CA SER A 150 0.09 11.16 21.13
C SER A 150 -1.34 11.57 21.53
N ASP A 151 -1.63 12.87 21.64
CA ASP A 151 -2.90 13.39 22.14
C ASP A 151 -3.99 13.44 21.05
N PRO A 152 -5.14 12.76 21.21
CA PRO A 152 -6.30 12.85 20.32
C PRO A 152 -6.85 14.27 20.09
N ALA A 153 -6.62 15.22 20.99
CA ALA A 153 -7.05 16.61 20.85
C ALA A 153 -6.36 17.34 19.69
N ILE A 154 -5.36 16.73 19.03
CA ILE A 154 -4.82 17.21 17.74
C ILE A 154 -5.91 17.46 16.70
N LEU A 155 -7.00 16.68 16.73
CA LEU A 155 -8.12 16.87 15.81
C LEU A 155 -8.80 18.23 15.98
N ASP A 156 -8.76 18.85 17.16
CA ASP A 156 -9.35 20.17 17.39
C ASP A 156 -8.47 21.31 16.84
N VAL A 157 -7.16 21.08 16.66
CA VAL A 157 -6.29 21.97 15.87
C VAL A 157 -6.54 21.76 14.37
N LEU A 158 -6.54 20.51 13.92
CA LEU A 158 -6.69 20.18 12.49
C LEU A 158 -8.05 20.60 11.90
N LYS A 159 -9.12 20.60 12.71
CA LYS A 159 -10.45 21.13 12.34
C LYS A 159 -10.46 22.64 12.04
N GLN A 160 -9.49 23.41 12.53
CA GLN A 160 -9.41 24.85 12.30
C GLN A 160 -8.84 25.19 10.91
N ILE A 161 -8.24 24.20 10.23
CA ILE A 161 -7.67 24.35 8.89
C ILE A 161 -8.82 24.20 7.87
N PRO A 162 -9.22 25.27 7.15
CA PRO A 162 -10.53 25.32 6.50
C PRO A 162 -10.63 24.54 5.18
N ASP A 163 -9.51 24.24 4.51
CA ASP A 163 -9.47 23.53 3.22
C ASP A 163 -8.55 22.30 3.24
N LEU A 164 -8.38 21.66 4.41
CA LEU A 164 -7.52 20.49 4.54
C LEU A 164 -8.11 19.30 3.75
N ARG A 165 -7.39 18.86 2.72
CA ARG A 165 -7.80 17.84 1.74
C ARG A 165 -7.04 16.52 1.87
N CYS A 166 -5.75 16.60 2.22
CA CYS A 166 -4.85 15.46 2.32
C CYS A 166 -4.13 15.50 3.68
N LEU A 167 -4.27 14.44 4.47
CA LEU A 167 -3.69 14.35 5.81
C LEU A 167 -2.96 13.01 5.98
N TYR A 168 -1.71 13.06 6.44
CA TYR A 168 -0.91 11.89 6.78
C TYR A 168 -0.42 12.00 8.23
N LEU A 169 -0.72 10.98 9.04
CA LEU A 169 -0.44 10.93 10.48
C LEU A 169 0.12 9.58 10.94
N LYS A 170 0.19 8.57 10.07
CA LYS A 170 0.87 7.29 10.34
C LYS A 170 2.23 7.44 11.03
N GLY A 171 2.56 6.46 11.87
CA GLY A 171 3.79 6.47 12.67
C GLY A 171 3.71 7.32 13.95
N ASN A 172 2.64 8.10 14.13
CA ASN A 172 2.38 8.81 15.39
C ASN A 172 1.56 7.92 16.37
N PRO A 173 1.86 7.95 17.68
CA PRO A 173 1.07 7.24 18.71
C PRO A 173 -0.43 7.59 18.72
N VAL A 174 -0.82 8.78 18.26
CA VAL A 174 -2.23 9.20 18.16
C VAL A 174 -3.07 8.29 17.27
N VAL A 175 -2.47 7.64 16.26
CA VAL A 175 -3.17 6.71 15.36
C VAL A 175 -3.64 5.45 16.11
N SER A 176 -2.85 4.95 17.06
CA SER A 176 -3.24 3.86 17.96
C SER A 176 -4.14 4.31 19.11
N ASN A 177 -3.97 5.55 19.60
CA ASN A 177 -4.73 6.06 20.74
C ASN A 177 -6.19 6.38 20.38
N ILE A 178 -6.47 6.81 19.14
CA ILE A 178 -7.84 7.06 18.68
C ILE A 178 -8.50 5.74 18.25
N ARG A 179 -9.43 5.24 19.07
CA ARG A 179 -10.26 4.09 18.72
C ARG A 179 -11.06 4.37 17.44
N ASN A 180 -10.97 3.47 16.46
CA ASN A 180 -11.54 3.64 15.11
C ASN A 180 -11.02 4.90 14.38
N TYR A 181 -9.77 5.30 14.65
CA TYR A 181 -9.01 6.41 14.04
C TYR A 181 -9.62 6.96 12.74
N ARG A 182 -9.59 6.18 11.65
CA ARG A 182 -10.03 6.62 10.32
C ARG A 182 -11.47 7.17 10.31
N LYS A 183 -12.43 6.52 10.99
CA LYS A 183 -13.82 7.01 11.08
C LYS A 183 -13.89 8.33 11.84
N VAL A 184 -13.14 8.44 12.95
CA VAL A 184 -13.14 9.63 13.81
C VAL A 184 -12.53 10.82 13.07
N VAL A 185 -11.40 10.64 12.39
CA VAL A 185 -10.74 11.70 11.61
C VAL A 185 -11.60 12.14 10.41
N ILE A 186 -12.11 11.20 9.62
CA ILE A 186 -12.99 11.50 8.48
C ILE A 186 -14.21 12.30 8.95
N THR A 187 -14.91 11.84 10.01
CA THR A 187 -16.11 12.54 10.51
C THR A 187 -15.77 13.88 11.16
N SER A 188 -14.58 14.02 11.73
CA SER A 188 -14.10 15.28 12.31
C SER A 188 -13.75 16.33 11.26
N ILE A 189 -13.23 15.92 10.09
CA ILE A 189 -12.70 16.82 9.05
C ILE A 189 -13.47 16.58 7.74
N PRO A 190 -14.57 17.33 7.49
CA PRO A 190 -15.47 17.07 6.36
C PRO A 190 -14.84 17.35 4.99
N THR A 191 -13.84 18.22 4.91
CA THR A 191 -13.11 18.57 3.68
C THR A 191 -12.13 17.50 3.21
N LEU A 192 -11.85 16.51 4.05
CA LEU A 192 -10.78 15.54 3.80
C LEU A 192 -11.13 14.58 2.67
N THR A 193 -10.25 14.52 1.67
CA THR A 193 -10.32 13.67 0.46
C THR A 193 -9.32 12.51 0.48
N TYR A 194 -8.25 12.63 1.27
CA TYR A 194 -7.20 11.61 1.41
C TYR A 194 -6.74 11.52 2.87
N LEU A 195 -6.64 10.30 3.39
CA LEU A 195 -6.17 10.04 4.76
C LEU A 195 -5.22 8.85 4.77
N ASP A 196 -3.98 9.10 5.19
CA ASP A 196 -2.87 8.16 5.15
C ASP A 196 -2.75 7.48 3.77
N ASP A 197 -2.88 6.16 3.65
CA ASP A 197 -2.68 5.48 2.35
C ASP A 197 -3.88 5.55 1.41
N ARG A 198 -5.07 6.01 1.85
CA ARG A 198 -6.32 5.75 1.13
C ARG A 198 -7.20 6.99 0.95
N PRO A 199 -7.76 7.19 -0.26
CA PRO A 199 -8.76 8.23 -0.50
C PRO A 199 -10.00 8.01 0.37
N VAL A 200 -10.69 9.10 0.68
CA VAL A 200 -11.91 9.14 1.49
C VAL A 200 -13.09 9.27 0.54
N PHE A 201 -13.96 8.27 0.49
CA PHE A 201 -15.13 8.27 -0.39
C PHE A 201 -16.40 8.71 0.35
N ASP A 202 -17.34 9.36 -0.34
CA ASP A 202 -18.61 9.81 0.23
C ASP A 202 -19.42 8.69 0.92
N ASN A 203 -19.37 7.48 0.37
CA ASN A 203 -20.03 6.31 0.97
C ASN A 203 -19.36 5.88 2.28
N GLU A 204 -18.03 5.96 2.39
CA GLU A 204 -17.32 5.72 3.65
C GLU A 204 -17.67 6.79 4.69
N ARG A 205 -17.70 8.06 4.26
CA ARG A 205 -18.05 9.22 5.09
C ARG A 205 -19.45 9.08 5.70
N LYS A 206 -20.47 8.79 4.88
CA LYS A 206 -21.85 8.52 5.35
C LYS A 206 -21.92 7.37 6.37
N VAL A 207 -21.13 6.31 6.17
CA VAL A 207 -21.07 5.15 7.07
C VAL A 207 -20.36 5.50 8.38
N ALA A 208 -19.33 6.35 8.34
CA ALA A 208 -18.65 6.87 9.53
C ALA A 208 -19.54 7.84 10.35
N GLU A 209 -20.29 8.71 9.68
CA GLU A 209 -21.29 9.60 10.30
C GLU A 209 -22.41 8.81 10.99
N ALA A 210 -22.98 7.81 10.30
CA ALA A 210 -23.98 6.91 10.88
C ALA A 210 -23.41 6.15 12.09
N TRP A 211 -22.17 5.68 12.01
CA TRP A 211 -21.47 5.05 13.13
C TRP A 211 -21.28 5.99 14.32
N LEU A 212 -20.93 7.26 14.09
CA LEU A 212 -20.79 8.26 15.16
C LEU A 212 -22.14 8.59 15.83
N ALA A 213 -23.22 8.66 15.05
CA ALA A 213 -24.55 9.02 15.54
C ALA A 213 -25.29 7.87 16.27
N GLY A 214 -25.11 6.62 15.83
CA GLY A 214 -25.90 5.47 16.32
C GLY A 214 -25.13 4.16 16.46
N GLY A 215 -23.80 4.20 16.45
CA GLY A 215 -22.94 3.03 16.66
C GLY A 215 -23.03 1.99 15.54
N LEU A 216 -22.78 0.73 15.90
CA LEU A 216 -22.66 -0.38 14.95
C LEU A 216 -23.96 -0.69 14.20
N ASP A 217 -25.12 -0.48 14.82
CA ASP A 217 -26.40 -0.82 14.19
C ASP A 217 -26.82 0.24 13.15
N ALA A 218 -26.59 1.52 13.43
CA ALA A 218 -26.72 2.58 12.44
C ALA A 218 -25.71 2.42 11.29
N GLU A 219 -24.47 2.01 11.60
CA GLU A 219 -23.47 1.68 10.58
C GLU A 219 -23.93 0.55 9.65
N ARG A 220 -24.44 -0.56 10.21
CA ARG A 220 -24.96 -1.70 9.43
C ARG A 220 -26.16 -1.29 8.58
N ALA A 221 -27.12 -0.55 9.15
CA ALA A 221 -28.27 -0.04 8.42
C ALA A 221 -27.85 0.84 7.24
N MET A 222 -26.89 1.75 7.44
CA MET A 222 -26.40 2.61 6.36
C MET A 222 -25.63 1.84 5.28
N ARG A 223 -24.83 0.84 5.65
CA ARG A 223 -24.15 -0.05 4.68
C ARG A 223 -25.14 -0.84 3.84
N ASN A 224 -26.17 -1.44 4.46
CA ASN A 224 -27.20 -2.19 3.75
C ASN A 224 -27.95 -1.29 2.76
N LYS A 225 -28.35 -0.09 3.21
CA LYS A 225 -29.02 0.90 2.35
C LYS A 225 -28.16 1.31 1.13
N LEU A 226 -26.87 1.61 1.34
CA LEU A 226 -25.97 1.95 0.24
C LEU A 226 -25.77 0.77 -0.74
N LYS A 227 -25.75 -0.47 -0.22
CA LYS A 227 -25.70 -1.66 -1.07
C LYS A 227 -26.99 -1.84 -1.89
N GLU A 228 -28.16 -1.67 -1.27
CA GLU A 228 -29.45 -1.73 -1.96
C GLU A 228 -29.56 -0.66 -3.06
N GLU A 229 -29.10 0.58 -2.79
CA GLU A 229 -29.02 1.65 -3.79
C GLU A 229 -28.07 1.32 -4.95
N GLU A 230 -26.94 0.66 -4.67
CA GLU A 230 -25.97 0.22 -5.68
C GLU A 230 -26.46 -0.97 -6.50
N ASP A 231 -27.02 -2.01 -5.87
CA ASP A 231 -27.58 -3.18 -6.54
C ASP A 231 -28.75 -2.77 -7.45
N GLU A 232 -29.62 -1.85 -7.01
CA GLU A 232 -30.72 -1.28 -7.79
C GLU A 232 -30.23 -0.46 -9.00
N ARG A 233 -29.14 0.31 -8.84
CA ARG A 233 -28.49 1.03 -9.94
C ARG A 233 -27.86 0.05 -10.94
N ASN A 234 -27.17 -0.97 -10.45
CA ASN A 234 -26.51 -1.98 -11.28
C ASN A 234 -27.54 -2.82 -12.04
N ARG A 235 -28.68 -3.15 -11.42
CA ARG A 235 -29.83 -3.79 -12.06
C ARG A 235 -30.39 -2.94 -13.21
N LYS A 236 -30.66 -1.65 -12.98
CA LYS A 236 -31.12 -0.72 -14.03
C LYS A 236 -30.11 -0.59 -15.17
N ASN A 237 -28.82 -0.49 -14.86
CA ASN A 237 -27.75 -0.44 -15.86
C ASN A 237 -27.69 -1.74 -16.70
N HIS A 238 -27.84 -2.91 -16.05
CA HIS A 238 -27.88 -4.20 -16.72
C HIS A 238 -29.11 -4.34 -17.64
N GLU A 239 -30.30 -3.98 -17.14
CA GLU A 239 -31.55 -3.97 -17.91
C GLU A 239 -31.44 -3.05 -19.14
N PHE A 240 -30.88 -1.84 -18.97
CA PHE A 240 -30.59 -0.92 -20.06
C PHE A 240 -29.61 -1.53 -21.09
N MET A 241 -28.51 -2.13 -20.64
CA MET A 241 -27.54 -2.80 -21.51
C MET A 241 -28.09 -4.05 -22.21
N MET A 242 -29.07 -4.74 -21.64
CA MET A 242 -29.79 -5.83 -22.30
C MET A 242 -30.76 -5.30 -23.37
N GLN A 243 -31.53 -4.25 -23.07
CA GLN A 243 -32.42 -3.61 -24.04
C GLN A 243 -31.67 -3.01 -25.22
N MET A 244 -30.53 -2.34 -24.99
CA MET A 244 -29.65 -1.83 -26.03
C MET A 244 -29.13 -2.94 -26.95
N ARG A 245 -28.72 -4.08 -26.39
CA ARG A 245 -28.30 -5.25 -27.18
C ARG A 245 -29.46 -5.85 -27.97
N ALA A 246 -30.62 -6.05 -27.36
CA ALA A 246 -31.83 -6.54 -28.03
C ALA A 246 -32.22 -5.65 -29.23
N GLN A 247 -32.20 -4.32 -29.07
CA GLN A 247 -32.46 -3.39 -30.17
C GLN A 247 -31.42 -3.53 -31.30
N GLY A 248 -30.12 -3.56 -30.98
CA GLY A 248 -29.06 -3.77 -31.98
C GLY A 248 -29.16 -5.11 -32.72
N TRP A 249 -29.58 -6.19 -32.04
CA TRP A 249 -29.83 -7.49 -32.67
C TRP A 249 -31.06 -7.48 -33.57
N ARG A 250 -32.17 -6.85 -33.17
CA ARG A 250 -33.36 -6.64 -34.03
C ARG A 250 -33.01 -5.88 -35.31
N GLU A 251 -32.26 -4.79 -35.19
CA GLU A 251 -31.79 -4.01 -36.35
C GLU A 251 -30.88 -4.83 -37.27
N ARG A 252 -29.95 -5.61 -36.69
CA ARG A 252 -29.06 -6.51 -37.45
C ARG A 252 -29.84 -7.59 -38.19
N ARG A 253 -30.82 -8.24 -37.54
CA ARG A 253 -31.71 -9.23 -38.16
C ARG A 253 -32.52 -8.63 -39.31
N LYS A 254 -33.13 -7.46 -39.08
CA LYS A 254 -33.87 -6.71 -40.11
C LYS A 254 -33.00 -6.35 -41.32
N ARG A 255 -31.73 -5.97 -41.10
CA ARG A 255 -30.76 -5.70 -42.18
C ARG A 255 -30.36 -6.97 -42.95
N LEU A 256 -30.35 -8.13 -42.30
CA LEU A 256 -30.03 -9.42 -42.90
C LEU A 256 -31.26 -10.14 -43.52
N GLY A 257 -32.47 -9.59 -43.38
CA GLY A 257 -33.71 -10.25 -43.82
C GLY A 257 -34.09 -11.48 -42.98
N LEU A 258 -33.53 -11.61 -41.78
CA LEU A 258 -33.82 -12.71 -40.85
C LEU A 258 -35.10 -12.45 -40.05
N PRO A 259 -35.74 -13.49 -39.49
CA PRO A 259 -36.87 -13.35 -38.58
C PRO A 259 -36.57 -12.42 -37.40
N GLU A 260 -37.58 -11.72 -36.90
CA GLU A 260 -37.45 -10.88 -35.70
C GLU A 260 -37.04 -11.71 -34.48
N GLY A 261 -36.14 -11.17 -33.66
CA GLY A 261 -35.60 -11.86 -32.49
C GLY A 261 -34.64 -11.00 -31.68
N ASP A 262 -34.48 -11.37 -30.41
CA ASP A 262 -33.73 -10.63 -29.38
C ASP A 262 -32.38 -11.29 -29.05
N THR A 263 -31.88 -12.17 -29.91
CA THR A 263 -30.59 -12.86 -29.81
C THR A 263 -29.69 -12.51 -30.99
N ASP A 264 -28.38 -12.69 -30.86
CA ASP A 264 -27.47 -12.49 -32.00
C ASP A 264 -27.72 -13.54 -33.09
N PRO A 265 -28.05 -13.16 -34.33
CA PRO A 265 -28.26 -14.12 -35.42
C PRO A 265 -27.01 -14.96 -35.78
N ALA A 266 -25.82 -14.59 -35.29
CA ALA A 266 -24.63 -15.45 -35.40
C ALA A 266 -24.68 -16.68 -34.47
N LEU A 267 -25.53 -16.67 -33.43
CA LEU A 267 -25.70 -17.75 -32.46
C LEU A 267 -26.94 -18.63 -32.74
N ASP A 268 -27.78 -18.29 -33.71
CA ASP A 268 -29.01 -19.06 -34.00
C ASP A 268 -28.76 -20.52 -34.40
N ASN A 269 -27.58 -20.81 -34.95
CA ASN A 269 -27.14 -22.17 -35.31
C ASN A 269 -26.32 -22.85 -34.19
N LEU A 270 -26.04 -22.16 -33.08
CA LEU A 270 -25.35 -22.68 -31.91
C LEU A 270 -26.42 -22.96 -30.84
N SER A 271 -27.12 -24.08 -31.00
CA SER A 271 -28.02 -24.58 -29.98
C SER A 271 -27.20 -25.19 -28.85
N ASP A 272 -27.49 -24.83 -27.59
CA ASP A 272 -26.95 -25.51 -26.42
C ASP A 272 -27.27 -27.03 -26.41
N GLY A 273 -28.22 -27.48 -27.23
CA GLY A 273 -28.61 -28.89 -27.40
C GLY A 273 -27.62 -29.79 -28.15
N GLU A 274 -26.50 -29.28 -28.69
CA GLU A 274 -25.43 -30.14 -29.21
C GLU A 274 -24.49 -30.68 -28.10
N TYR A 275 -24.69 -30.28 -26.84
CA TYR A 275 -23.92 -30.75 -25.68
C TYR A 275 -24.77 -31.33 -24.52
N GLU A 276 -25.99 -31.81 -24.81
CA GLU A 276 -26.63 -32.80 -23.94
C GLU A 276 -26.01 -34.18 -24.23
N PHE A 277 -25.10 -34.64 -23.36
CA PHE A 277 -24.71 -36.04 -23.34
C PHE A 277 -25.90 -36.89 -22.86
N GLU A 278 -26.31 -37.90 -23.63
CA GLU A 278 -27.38 -38.83 -23.21
C GLU A 278 -27.06 -39.55 -21.89
N GLU A 279 -25.77 -39.77 -21.61
CA GLU A 279 -25.24 -40.18 -20.31
C GLU A 279 -24.02 -39.30 -19.97
N ASP A 280 -24.00 -38.67 -18.78
CA ASP A 280 -22.83 -37.89 -18.29
C ASP A 280 -21.53 -38.70 -18.51
N PRO A 281 -20.47 -38.13 -19.14
CA PRO A 281 -19.23 -38.84 -19.36
C PRO A 281 -18.67 -39.44 -18.05
N PRO A 282 -18.06 -40.64 -18.06
CA PRO A 282 -17.60 -41.29 -16.83
C PRO A 282 -16.68 -40.39 -15.98
N GLU A 283 -15.83 -39.60 -16.64
CA GLU A 283 -14.95 -38.60 -16.03
C GLU A 283 -15.72 -37.48 -15.30
N LEU A 284 -16.86 -37.05 -15.84
CA LEU A 284 -17.73 -36.02 -15.26
C LEU A 284 -18.53 -36.57 -14.07
N VAL A 285 -18.97 -37.84 -14.17
CA VAL A 285 -19.59 -38.57 -13.06
C VAL A 285 -18.59 -38.78 -11.93
N GLU A 286 -17.36 -39.21 -12.24
CA GLU A 286 -16.28 -39.42 -11.27
C GLU A 286 -15.84 -38.09 -10.63
N ALA A 287 -15.79 -37.00 -11.40
CA ALA A 287 -15.53 -35.66 -10.88
C ALA A 287 -16.66 -35.19 -9.93
N ARG A 288 -17.93 -35.43 -10.28
CA ARG A 288 -19.09 -35.16 -9.41
C ARG A 288 -19.04 -35.99 -8.13
N GLN A 289 -18.70 -37.28 -8.22
CA GLN A 289 -18.56 -38.18 -7.07
C GLN A 289 -17.41 -37.76 -6.15
N ARG A 290 -16.25 -37.36 -6.71
CA ARG A 290 -15.16 -36.73 -5.96
C ARG A 290 -15.63 -35.47 -5.25
N LEU A 291 -16.35 -34.57 -5.95
CA LEU A 291 -16.86 -33.34 -5.35
C LEU A 291 -17.84 -33.64 -4.21
N ALA A 292 -18.75 -34.60 -4.40
CA ALA A 292 -19.72 -35.04 -3.40
C ALA A 292 -19.01 -35.59 -2.15
N ALA A 293 -18.01 -36.46 -2.32
CA ALA A 293 -17.18 -36.98 -1.24
C ALA A 293 -16.43 -35.88 -0.47
N TYR A 294 -15.95 -34.83 -1.17
CA TYR A 294 -15.36 -33.64 -0.55
C TYR A 294 -16.36 -32.76 0.22
N THR A 295 -17.66 -32.87 -0.06
CA THR A 295 -18.72 -32.05 0.58
C THR A 295 -19.45 -32.74 1.74
N ALA A 296 -19.11 -34.00 2.04
CA ALA A 296 -19.72 -34.76 3.14
C ALA A 296 -19.57 -34.02 4.48
N ARG A 297 -20.69 -33.80 5.18
CA ARG A 297 -20.72 -33.08 6.46
C ARG A 297 -20.56 -34.05 7.64
N PRO A 298 -20.09 -33.59 8.82
CA PRO A 298 -19.91 -34.47 9.97
C PRO A 298 -21.24 -35.10 10.40
N GLY A 299 -21.37 -36.42 10.23
CA GLY A 299 -22.55 -37.20 10.66
C GLY A 299 -23.18 -38.10 9.60
N GLU A 300 -22.81 -38.00 8.32
CA GLU A 300 -23.19 -38.98 7.30
C GLU A 300 -22.21 -40.16 7.27
N GLU A 301 -22.70 -41.40 7.10
CA GLU A 301 -21.86 -42.60 7.13
C GLU A 301 -20.93 -42.67 5.91
N GLU A 302 -19.66 -42.99 6.16
CA GLU A 302 -18.62 -43.09 5.14
C GLU A 302 -18.98 -44.20 4.11
N PRO A 303 -18.94 -43.91 2.78
CA PRO A 303 -19.24 -44.90 1.75
C PRO A 303 -18.41 -46.18 1.93
N ALA A 304 -19.07 -47.34 1.80
CA ALA A 304 -18.49 -48.64 2.14
C ALA A 304 -17.18 -48.97 1.39
N GLU A 305 -16.98 -48.41 0.20
CA GLU A 305 -15.76 -48.56 -0.60
C GLU A 305 -14.54 -47.84 0.02
N LEU A 306 -14.74 -46.63 0.57
CA LEU A 306 -13.70 -45.89 1.28
C LEU A 306 -13.39 -46.53 2.64
N SER A 307 -14.42 -47.00 3.34
CA SER A 307 -14.27 -47.81 4.56
C SER A 307 -13.46 -49.10 4.30
N GLY A 308 -13.73 -49.79 3.19
CA GLY A 308 -12.96 -50.96 2.75
C GLY A 308 -11.50 -50.63 2.45
N GLN A 309 -11.22 -49.54 1.73
CA GLN A 309 -9.86 -49.09 1.45
C GLN A 309 -9.10 -48.68 2.73
N ARG A 310 -9.75 -48.01 3.70
CA ARG A 310 -9.16 -47.72 5.03
C ARG A 310 -8.82 -49.00 5.78
N GLN A 311 -9.72 -49.99 5.81
CA GLN A 311 -9.47 -51.28 6.47
C GLN A 311 -8.32 -52.04 5.81
N GLN A 312 -8.22 -52.00 4.48
CA GLN A 312 -7.14 -52.63 3.74
C GLN A 312 -5.78 -51.94 4.02
N LEU A 313 -5.71 -50.60 3.97
CA LEU A 313 -4.50 -49.85 4.30
C LEU A 313 -4.07 -49.99 5.78
N ALA A 314 -5.03 -50.14 6.70
CA ALA A 314 -4.76 -50.47 8.10
C ALA A 314 -4.24 -51.91 8.27
N SER A 315 -4.73 -52.87 7.48
CA SER A 315 -4.21 -54.25 7.47
C SER A 315 -2.79 -54.35 6.90
N GLU A 316 -2.39 -53.40 6.03
CA GLU A 316 -1.03 -53.21 5.55
C GLU A 316 -0.12 -52.44 6.53
N GLY A 317 -0.62 -52.10 7.73
CA GLY A 317 0.17 -51.47 8.80
C GLY A 317 0.48 -49.98 8.59
N LYS A 318 -0.15 -49.31 7.62
CA LYS A 318 0.02 -47.86 7.40
C LYS A 318 -0.86 -47.09 8.39
N GLY A 319 -0.23 -46.32 9.27
CA GLY A 319 -0.94 -45.55 10.30
C GLY A 319 -1.77 -44.41 9.70
N ILE A 320 -3.09 -44.46 9.91
CA ILE A 320 -4.02 -43.39 9.51
C ILE A 320 -4.15 -42.41 10.70
N SER A 321 -3.71 -41.17 10.51
CA SER A 321 -3.91 -40.07 11.49
C SER A 321 -4.93 -39.06 10.97
N GLU A 322 -6.07 -38.97 11.64
CA GLU A 322 -7.06 -37.91 11.38
C GLU A 322 -6.54 -36.57 11.94
N GLY A 323 -6.06 -35.70 11.04
CA GLY A 323 -5.47 -34.42 11.41
C GLY A 323 -6.51 -33.33 11.72
N GLN A 324 -6.52 -32.83 12.96
CA GLN A 324 -7.25 -31.60 13.29
C GLN A 324 -6.51 -30.36 12.76
N TRP A 325 -7.28 -29.44 12.18
CA TRP A 325 -6.80 -28.12 11.75
C TRP A 325 -6.20 -27.31 12.91
N ARG A 326 -5.01 -26.73 12.70
CA ARG A 326 -4.49 -25.59 13.47
C ARG A 326 -3.75 -24.63 12.55
N SER A 327 -4.11 -23.35 12.64
CA SER A 327 -3.50 -22.25 11.88
C SER A 327 -2.41 -21.55 12.69
N GLY A 328 -1.28 -21.25 12.05
CA GLY A 328 -0.26 -20.32 12.54
C GLY A 328 0.79 -20.07 11.45
N ALA A 329 0.95 -18.82 11.02
CA ALA A 329 2.09 -18.38 10.20
C ALA A 329 3.31 -18.17 11.14
N GLU A 330 4.56 -18.23 10.68
CA GLU A 330 5.37 -17.18 10.02
C GLU A 330 6.79 -17.77 9.83
N ASP A 331 7.64 -17.48 8.84
CA ASP A 331 7.52 -16.76 7.55
C ASP A 331 8.72 -17.16 6.62
N ASP A 332 9.15 -16.27 5.70
CA ASP A 332 10.39 -16.25 4.89
C ASP A 332 10.52 -17.18 3.64
N ALA A 333 9.90 -16.69 2.56
CA ALA A 333 10.56 -16.38 1.28
C ALA A 333 11.11 -17.51 0.36
N ARG A 334 10.26 -17.97 -0.58
CA ARG A 334 10.59 -18.12 -2.03
C ARG A 334 9.35 -18.34 -2.94
N VAL A 335 9.01 -17.30 -3.70
CA VAL A 335 8.54 -17.27 -5.12
C VAL A 335 7.84 -18.53 -5.71
N TYR A 336 6.51 -18.39 -5.92
CA TYR A 336 5.65 -18.95 -7.00
C TYR A 336 5.19 -20.42 -7.03
N LEU A 337 4.04 -20.60 -7.71
CA LEU A 337 3.18 -21.79 -7.84
C LEU A 337 3.90 -23.13 -8.11
N GLU A 338 3.43 -24.22 -7.49
CA GLU A 338 2.81 -25.37 -8.20
C GLU A 338 2.33 -26.51 -7.27
N SER A 339 1.05 -26.86 -7.37
CA SER A 339 0.53 -28.22 -7.13
C SER A 339 -0.60 -28.50 -8.11
N VAL A 340 -0.25 -28.35 -9.39
CA VAL A 340 -1.14 -28.35 -10.57
C VAL A 340 -0.58 -29.36 -11.59
N LYS A 341 -1.47 -30.08 -12.29
CA LYS A 341 -1.17 -30.87 -13.51
C LYS A 341 -0.01 -31.88 -13.43
N ALA A 342 -0.30 -33.05 -12.87
CA ALA A 342 0.19 -34.33 -13.40
C ALA A 342 -0.97 -35.35 -13.27
N ALA A 343 -1.47 -36.01 -14.31
CA ALA A 343 -0.90 -36.24 -15.63
C ALA A 343 -1.97 -36.27 -16.74
N GLN A 344 -1.93 -35.29 -17.67
CA GLN A 344 -2.39 -35.46 -19.05
C GLN A 344 -1.19 -35.35 -20.01
N ALA A 345 -0.20 -36.17 -19.70
CA ALA A 345 0.86 -36.63 -20.57
C ALA A 345 1.25 -37.99 -19.96
N GLU A 346 0.64 -39.12 -20.31
CA GLU A 346 0.37 -39.60 -21.68
C GLU A 346 1.53 -39.34 -22.65
N LEU A 347 1.91 -40.40 -23.37
CA LEU A 347 2.91 -40.39 -24.43
C LEU A 347 4.35 -40.19 -23.89
N ASN A 348 4.91 -41.25 -23.32
CA ASN A 348 5.75 -42.20 -24.06
C ASN A 348 7.08 -41.59 -24.55
N VAL A 349 8.18 -41.87 -23.83
CA VAL A 349 9.35 -42.57 -24.40
C VAL A 349 9.96 -43.44 -23.30
N ALA A 350 10.50 -44.60 -23.72
CA ALA A 350 11.40 -45.49 -22.98
C ALA A 350 12.43 -44.75 -22.08
N ALA A 351 13.02 -45.35 -21.04
CA ALA A 351 13.37 -46.76 -20.90
C ALA A 351 13.44 -47.14 -19.40
N VAL A 352 13.12 -48.38 -19.00
CA VAL A 352 14.08 -49.48 -18.76
C VAL A 352 15.24 -49.10 -17.83
N SER A 353 15.50 -50.00 -16.86
CA SER A 353 16.64 -50.04 -15.92
C SER A 353 16.68 -48.96 -14.81
N SER A 354 16.98 -49.29 -13.55
CA SER A 354 17.19 -50.61 -12.91
C SER A 354 17.39 -50.49 -11.39
N GLU A 355 17.01 -51.54 -10.65
CA GLU A 355 17.59 -51.96 -9.35
C GLU A 355 17.17 -51.14 -8.09
N ARG A 356 16.71 -51.77 -6.98
CA ARG A 356 17.39 -52.67 -5.99
C ARG A 356 18.52 -51.92 -5.23
N ASP A 357 18.90 -52.13 -3.97
CA ASP A 357 18.52 -52.94 -2.78
C ASP A 357 19.39 -52.43 -1.57
N GLN A 358 19.24 -52.70 -0.27
CA GLN A 358 18.29 -53.46 0.58
C GLN A 358 18.46 -53.04 2.09
N ASP A 359 17.37 -52.72 2.80
CA ASP A 359 17.02 -53.26 4.15
C ASP A 359 17.97 -53.00 5.39
N PRO A 360 17.72 -53.49 6.65
CA PRO A 360 17.49 -52.57 7.79
C PRO A 360 18.20 -52.95 9.15
N VAL A 361 17.52 -52.73 10.31
CA VAL A 361 17.87 -53.08 11.73
C VAL A 361 18.71 -52.01 12.48
N GLY A 362 18.46 -51.63 13.75
CA GLY A 362 17.35 -51.91 14.70
C GLY A 362 17.70 -51.62 16.19
N ARG A 363 16.68 -51.63 17.08
CA ARG A 363 16.71 -51.63 18.57
C ARG A 363 17.15 -50.37 19.38
N ALA A 364 16.14 -49.68 19.93
CA ALA A 364 15.87 -49.45 21.37
C ALA A 364 17.02 -49.20 22.39
N SER A 365 16.97 -48.07 23.13
CA SER A 365 16.35 -47.99 24.48
C SER A 365 16.72 -46.71 25.29
N LYS A 366 15.81 -46.31 26.20
CA LYS A 366 15.94 -45.43 27.40
C LYS A 366 17.23 -44.58 27.62
N ALA A 367 17.05 -43.30 27.95
CA ALA A 367 17.15 -42.78 29.33
C ALA A 367 16.87 -41.26 29.44
N GLU A 368 16.43 -40.84 30.62
CA GLU A 368 16.40 -39.42 31.06
C GLU A 368 17.82 -38.96 31.44
N GLY A 369 18.10 -37.65 31.39
CA GLY A 369 19.37 -37.13 31.93
C GLY A 369 19.67 -35.69 31.59
N ALA A 370 19.51 -34.80 32.57
CA ALA A 370 19.73 -33.37 32.50
C ALA A 370 21.15 -32.92 32.08
N GLY A 371 21.22 -31.73 31.48
CA GLY A 371 21.97 -30.64 32.11
C GLY A 371 23.21 -30.09 31.40
N ALA A 372 23.39 -28.79 31.63
CA ALA A 372 24.60 -27.98 31.51
C ALA A 372 25.12 -27.62 30.10
N ASP A 373 25.07 -26.31 29.86
CA ASP A 373 26.10 -25.50 29.21
C ASP A 373 27.51 -26.09 29.27
N ILE A 374 28.25 -26.05 28.15
CA ILE A 374 29.51 -25.30 28.11
C ILE A 374 29.64 -24.65 26.73
N ALA A 375 30.10 -23.39 26.71
CA ALA A 375 30.47 -22.68 25.49
C ALA A 375 31.70 -23.30 24.79
N ALA A 376 31.91 -22.89 23.53
CA ALA A 376 33.09 -22.11 23.12
C ALA A 376 33.73 -22.53 21.79
N THR A 377 33.71 -21.56 20.88
CA THR A 377 34.84 -21.13 20.03
C THR A 377 35.34 -21.97 18.84
N SER A 378 35.83 -21.17 17.89
CA SER A 378 36.69 -21.49 16.76
C SER A 378 36.02 -22.12 15.53
N GLY A 379 36.28 -21.61 14.32
CA GLY A 379 36.96 -20.35 14.03
C GLY A 379 37.40 -20.18 12.58
N GLY A 380 37.32 -18.94 12.10
CA GLY A 380 37.98 -18.50 10.87
C GLY A 380 37.41 -19.08 9.56
N HIS A 381 37.86 -18.61 8.39
CA HIS A 381 38.50 -17.34 8.07
C HIS A 381 38.52 -17.22 6.53
N MET A 382 38.41 -16.00 5.98
CA MET A 382 38.68 -15.69 4.55
C MET A 382 37.66 -16.34 3.55
N GLU A 383 37.43 -15.84 2.33
CA GLU A 383 37.87 -14.59 1.68
C GLU A 383 36.88 -14.17 0.57
N ALA A 384 37.09 -12.93 0.08
CA ALA A 384 36.66 -12.30 -1.17
C ALA A 384 35.85 -13.10 -2.23
N GLY A 385 34.87 -12.41 -2.85
CA GLY A 385 34.11 -12.90 -3.99
C GLY A 385 33.15 -11.87 -4.58
N GLU A 386 33.64 -10.66 -4.85
CA GLU A 386 32.87 -9.61 -5.53
C GLU A 386 32.70 -9.98 -7.02
N VAL A 387 31.46 -10.16 -7.48
CA VAL A 387 31.13 -10.28 -8.92
C VAL A 387 29.88 -9.46 -9.22
N ASP A 388 30.05 -8.53 -10.15
CA ASP A 388 29.05 -7.63 -10.72
C ASP A 388 28.00 -8.39 -11.54
N LEU A 389 26.74 -7.93 -11.48
CA LEU A 389 25.65 -8.34 -12.36
C LEU A 389 24.94 -7.09 -12.88
N SER A 390 25.64 -6.40 -13.78
CA SER A 390 25.02 -5.66 -14.87
C SER A 390 24.30 -6.62 -15.83
N GLU A 391 23.39 -6.08 -16.65
CA GLU A 391 22.50 -6.78 -17.61
C GLU A 391 21.24 -7.46 -17.01
N LEU A 392 20.22 -6.62 -16.81
CA LEU A 392 18.82 -6.98 -17.05
C LEU A 392 18.23 -5.97 -18.06
N ASP A 393 17.66 -6.48 -19.15
CA ASP A 393 16.92 -5.74 -20.19
C ASP A 393 15.59 -5.13 -19.66
#